data_AF-A0A507ANF0-F1
#
_entry.id   AF-A0A507ANF0-F1
#
_cell.length_a   1.000
_cell.length_b   1.000
_cell.length_c   1.000
_cell.angle_alpha   90.00
_cell.angle_beta   90.00
_cell.angle_gamma   90.00
#
_symmetry.space_group_name_H-M   'P 1'
#
loop_
_entity.id
_entity.type
_entity.pdbx_description
1 polymer ?
#
loop_
_entity_poly.entity_id
_entity_poly.type
_entity_poly.pdbx_seq_one_letter_code
_entity_poly.pdbx_strand_id
1 'polypeptide(L)'
;MDEYIDLFLQRMRSGFPEVYVMHSKGEAVTVRYNWAGRNDRLEDYQPVDAGQLRLSPRILQNMTATRNNDTYNVYMFQMTISVAHELGHFLTGFLSGTGRPVTPDEVGVPGAAGEAGYFWESLALGGIVDFFADQSDPNNVEQPGVPYIFDDAQDDARGRKVSMTWINDFVSGRRGKIPRIRRRRYANFDLSLLIYAMPARESASTTRQDLRLVTREMSWLRDQEFRRTQRANRPSGPVTGGASASSASRDRSAGPSQVSRYYY
;
A
#
# COMPACT_ATOMS: atom_id res chain seq x y z
N MET A 1 14.45 14.05 16.82
CA MET A 1 13.47 13.57 15.82
C MET A 1 14.18 13.07 14.58
N ASP A 2 15.08 13.87 13.98
CA ASP A 2 15.88 13.45 12.82
C ASP A 2 16.67 12.17 13.06
N GLU A 3 17.32 12.05 14.23
CA GLU A 3 18.07 10.87 14.64
C GLU A 3 17.23 9.59 14.63
N TYR A 4 15.96 9.66 15.03
CA TYR A 4 15.07 8.48 15.04
C TYR A 4 14.57 8.12 13.65
N ILE A 5 14.35 9.10 12.78
CA ILE A 5 14.02 8.85 11.38
C ILE A 5 15.24 8.21 10.67
N ASP A 6 16.44 8.75 10.90
CA ASP A 6 17.67 8.22 10.33
C ASP A 6 17.94 6.80 10.82
N LEU A 7 17.75 6.55 12.12
CA LEU A 7 17.85 5.21 12.71
C LEU A 7 16.82 4.26 12.09
N PHE A 8 15.55 4.65 12.00
CA PHE A 8 14.51 3.83 11.36
C PHE A 8 14.89 3.49 9.91
N LEU A 9 15.25 4.50 9.11
CA LEU A 9 15.63 4.30 7.72
C LEU A 9 16.90 3.45 7.58
N GLN A 10 17.86 3.60 8.48
CA GLN A 10 19.04 2.75 8.54
C GLN A 10 18.65 1.29 8.78
N ARG A 11 17.78 1.03 9.77
CA ARG A 11 17.29 -0.33 10.08
C ARG A 11 16.50 -0.95 8.94
N MET A 12 15.61 -0.18 8.32
CA MET A 12 14.84 -0.61 7.15
C MET A 12 15.73 -0.98 5.96
N ARG A 13 16.83 -0.25 5.74
CA ARG A 13 17.80 -0.58 4.68
C ARG A 13 18.63 -1.82 5.01
N SER A 14 18.88 -2.12 6.28
CA SER A 14 19.71 -3.26 6.68
C SER A 14 18.96 -4.58 6.80
N GLY A 15 17.65 -4.56 7.09
CA GLY A 15 16.90 -5.79 7.42
C GLY A 15 15.41 -5.68 7.18
N PHE A 16 14.99 -5.15 6.02
CA PHE A 16 13.59 -4.90 5.62
C PHE A 16 12.59 -5.99 6.08
N PRO A 17 11.34 -5.64 6.44
CA PRO A 17 10.33 -6.62 6.84
C PRO A 17 10.13 -7.69 5.77
N GLU A 18 9.76 -8.90 6.20
CA GLU A 18 9.48 -9.97 5.25
C GLU A 18 8.34 -9.58 4.30
N VAL A 19 8.56 -9.79 3.00
CA VAL A 19 7.62 -9.45 1.94
C VAL A 19 6.91 -10.70 1.44
N TYR A 20 5.59 -10.72 1.56
CA TYR A 20 4.74 -11.81 1.12
C TYR A 20 3.89 -11.38 -0.06
N VAL A 21 3.84 -12.21 -1.11
CA VAL A 21 2.91 -12.03 -2.22
C VAL A 21 1.68 -12.88 -1.94
N MET A 22 0.60 -12.25 -1.46
CA MET A 22 -0.62 -12.94 -1.06
C MET A 22 -1.84 -12.03 -1.13
N HIS A 23 -3.03 -12.64 -1.17
CA HIS A 23 -4.28 -11.88 -1.27
C HIS A 23 -4.45 -10.93 -0.06
N SER A 24 -4.67 -9.65 -0.36
CA SER A 24 -4.87 -8.57 0.61
C SER A 24 -6.03 -7.67 0.19
N LYS A 25 -6.54 -6.85 1.12
CA LYS A 25 -7.66 -5.92 0.88
C LYS A 25 -7.28 -4.69 0.02
N GLY A 26 -6.00 -4.54 -0.33
CA GLY A 26 -5.45 -3.42 -1.11
C GLY A 26 -4.18 -3.85 -1.84
N GLU A 27 -3.45 -2.88 -2.38
CA GLU A 27 -2.21 -3.07 -3.15
C GLU A 27 -1.07 -3.58 -2.27
N ALA A 28 -0.94 -2.97 -1.09
CA ALA A 28 -0.03 -3.35 -0.03
C ALA A 28 -0.78 -3.30 1.32
N VAL A 29 -0.36 -4.14 2.26
CA VAL A 29 -0.84 -4.11 3.65
C VAL A 29 0.30 -4.50 4.58
N THR A 30 0.49 -3.74 5.65
CA THR A 30 1.35 -4.12 6.76
C THR A 30 0.60 -4.96 7.81
N VAL A 31 1.25 -6.03 8.27
CA VAL A 31 0.88 -6.73 9.50
C VAL A 31 1.98 -6.48 10.51
N ARG A 32 1.68 -5.69 11.53
CA ARG A 32 2.66 -5.25 12.52
C ARG A 32 2.60 -6.11 13.77
N TYR A 33 3.76 -6.35 14.37
CA TYR A 33 3.92 -7.07 15.63
C TYR A 33 4.41 -6.13 16.72
N ASN A 34 4.21 -6.54 17.98
CA ASN A 34 4.90 -5.87 19.08
C ASN A 34 6.37 -6.28 18.99
N TRP A 35 7.23 -5.32 18.68
CA TRP A 35 8.67 -5.57 18.58
C TRP A 35 9.39 -5.22 19.88
N ALA A 36 8.86 -4.28 20.67
CA ALA A 36 9.46 -3.85 21.92
C ALA A 36 8.74 -4.42 23.15
N GLY A 37 9.52 -4.86 24.12
CA GLY A 37 9.16 -5.15 25.49
C GLY A 37 9.61 -4.06 26.46
N ARG A 38 9.61 -4.38 27.76
CA ARG A 38 9.85 -3.41 28.84
C ARG A 38 11.26 -2.78 28.83
N ASN A 39 12.25 -3.51 28.33
CA ASN A 39 13.66 -3.12 28.38
C ASN A 39 14.28 -2.87 27.00
N ASP A 40 13.50 -3.04 25.93
CA ASP A 40 13.98 -2.81 24.58
C ASP A 40 14.05 -1.32 24.29
N ARG A 41 15.04 -0.93 23.50
CA ARG A 41 15.25 0.43 23.06
C ARG A 41 15.03 0.54 21.56
N LEU A 42 14.87 1.76 21.05
CA LEU A 42 14.71 1.99 19.60
C LEU A 42 15.88 1.45 18.79
N GLU A 43 17.08 1.45 19.37
CA GLU A 43 18.27 0.89 18.75
C GLU A 43 18.18 -0.63 18.57
N ASP A 44 17.34 -1.33 19.33
CA ASP A 44 17.15 -2.79 19.24
C ASP A 44 16.17 -3.19 18.14
N TYR A 45 15.50 -2.23 17.51
CA TYR A 45 14.52 -2.48 16.45
C TYR A 45 15.11 -3.28 15.29
N GLN A 46 14.46 -4.39 14.98
CA GLN A 46 14.70 -5.20 13.79
C GLN A 46 13.41 -5.23 12.94
N PRO A 47 13.44 -4.77 11.67
CA PRO A 47 12.22 -4.71 10.88
C PRO A 47 11.59 -6.09 10.62
N VAL A 48 12.40 -7.15 10.56
CA VAL A 48 11.94 -8.54 10.42
C VAL A 48 11.05 -8.98 11.58
N ASP A 49 11.35 -8.53 12.80
CA ASP A 49 10.58 -8.87 14.01
C ASP A 49 9.38 -7.94 14.20
N ALA A 50 9.37 -6.79 13.52
CA ALA A 50 8.33 -5.78 13.64
C ALA A 50 7.09 -6.05 12.78
N GLY A 51 7.16 -6.98 11.84
CA GLY A 51 6.00 -7.33 11.03
C GLY A 51 6.31 -7.88 9.65
N GLN A 52 5.28 -7.84 8.82
CA GLN A 52 5.28 -8.34 7.45
C GLN A 52 4.67 -7.31 6.52
N LEU A 53 5.21 -7.20 5.32
CA LEU A 53 4.61 -6.47 4.21
C LEU A 53 3.93 -7.46 3.26
N ARG A 54 2.65 -7.26 2.96
CA ARG A 54 1.88 -8.11 2.06
C ARG A 54 1.54 -7.34 0.81
N LEU A 55 1.95 -7.86 -0.35
CA LEU A 55 1.70 -7.25 -1.66
C LEU A 55 0.68 -8.07 -2.44
N SER A 56 -0.19 -7.36 -3.16
CA SER A 56 -1.23 -7.97 -3.98
C SER A 56 -0.62 -8.76 -5.16
N PRO A 57 -0.84 -10.09 -5.25
CA PRO A 57 -0.37 -10.89 -6.39
C PRO A 57 -0.95 -10.38 -7.71
N ARG A 58 -2.20 -9.89 -7.68
CA ARG A 58 -2.89 -9.40 -8.88
C ARG A 58 -2.17 -8.20 -9.49
N ILE A 59 -1.80 -7.21 -8.67
CA ILE A 59 -1.10 -6.01 -9.14
C ILE A 59 0.26 -6.40 -9.75
N LEU A 60 1.01 -7.27 -9.07
CA LEU A 60 2.30 -7.75 -9.57
C LEU A 60 2.17 -8.54 -10.87
N GLN A 61 1.17 -9.43 -10.98
CA GLN A 61 0.91 -10.20 -12.18
C GLN A 61 0.57 -9.28 -13.36
N ASN A 62 -0.38 -8.36 -13.19
CA ASN A 62 -0.77 -7.42 -14.26
C ASN A 62 0.40 -6.51 -14.67
N MET A 63 1.18 -6.04 -13.69
CA MET A 63 2.40 -5.27 -13.94
C MET A 63 3.43 -6.07 -14.75
N THR A 64 3.59 -7.37 -14.50
CA THR A 64 4.52 -8.21 -15.29
C THR A 64 3.96 -8.65 -16.65
N ALA A 65 2.63 -8.67 -16.79
CA ALA A 65 1.95 -9.08 -18.01
C ALA A 65 1.87 -7.96 -19.05
N THR A 66 1.80 -6.69 -18.62
CA THR A 66 1.69 -5.57 -19.56
C THR A 66 2.94 -5.42 -20.44
N ARG A 67 2.71 -5.11 -21.72
CA ARG A 67 3.77 -4.78 -22.70
C ARG A 67 3.88 -3.28 -22.96
N ASN A 68 3.00 -2.49 -22.36
CA ASN A 68 2.98 -1.03 -22.48
C ASN A 68 3.82 -0.42 -21.35
N ASN A 69 4.88 0.31 -21.71
CA ASN A 69 5.78 0.95 -20.75
C ASN A 69 5.09 2.00 -19.87
N ASP A 70 4.12 2.75 -20.40
CA ASP A 70 3.39 3.74 -19.60
C ASP A 70 2.50 3.02 -18.58
N THR A 71 1.77 1.98 -18.98
CA THR A 71 0.99 1.14 -18.05
C THR A 71 1.88 0.51 -16.98
N TYR A 72 3.04 -0.02 -17.37
CA TYR A 72 4.05 -0.54 -16.44
C TYR A 72 4.49 0.52 -15.43
N ASN A 73 4.73 1.75 -15.89
CA ASN A 73 5.15 2.85 -15.02
C ASN A 73 4.03 3.32 -14.08
N VAL A 74 2.76 3.26 -14.49
CA VAL A 74 1.63 3.51 -13.55
C VAL A 74 1.61 2.45 -12.45
N TYR A 75 1.82 1.17 -12.79
CA TYR A 75 1.94 0.10 -11.79
C TYR A 75 3.12 0.29 -10.85
N MET A 76 4.30 0.63 -11.39
CA MET A 76 5.48 0.93 -10.58
C MET A 76 5.23 2.11 -9.64
N PHE A 77 4.56 3.16 -10.12
CA PHE A 77 4.16 4.29 -9.29
C PHE A 77 3.21 3.86 -8.17
N GLN A 78 2.15 3.13 -8.50
CA GLN A 78 1.17 2.60 -7.53
C GLN A 78 1.84 1.76 -6.45
N MET A 79 2.69 0.80 -6.83
CA MET A 79 3.38 -0.06 -5.88
C MET A 79 4.39 0.71 -5.03
N THR A 80 5.11 1.67 -5.60
CA THR A 80 6.06 2.50 -4.84
C THR A 80 5.35 3.31 -3.77
N ILE A 81 4.23 3.96 -4.12
CA ILE A 81 3.43 4.72 -3.15
C ILE A 81 2.82 3.80 -2.10
N SER A 82 2.25 2.66 -2.51
CA SER A 82 1.66 1.69 -1.58
C SER A 82 2.68 1.16 -0.58
N VAL A 83 3.89 0.77 -1.04
CA VAL A 83 4.96 0.32 -0.14
C VAL A 83 5.36 1.45 0.81
N ALA A 84 5.54 2.67 0.31
CA ALA A 84 5.93 3.81 1.15
C ALA A 84 4.83 4.20 2.16
N HIS A 85 3.56 4.08 1.80
CA HIS A 85 2.41 4.21 2.70
C HIS A 85 2.54 3.22 3.87
N GLU A 86 2.77 1.94 3.57
CA GLU A 86 2.96 0.92 4.60
C GLU A 86 4.23 1.15 5.44
N LEU A 87 5.28 1.77 4.89
CA LEU A 87 6.44 2.19 5.67
C LEU A 87 6.11 3.28 6.69
N GLY A 88 5.14 4.15 6.42
CA GLY A 88 4.59 5.09 7.41
C GLY A 88 3.98 4.37 8.61
N HIS A 89 3.28 3.26 8.37
CA HIS A 89 2.74 2.40 9.42
C HIS A 89 3.82 1.63 10.20
N PHE A 90 4.91 1.22 9.54
CA PHE A 90 6.07 0.66 10.23
C PHE A 90 6.78 1.71 11.08
N LEU A 91 6.88 2.96 10.62
CA LEU A 91 7.49 4.04 11.40
C LEU A 91 6.70 4.32 12.69
N THR A 92 5.37 4.31 12.64
CA THR A 92 4.55 4.44 13.86
C THR A 92 4.71 3.24 14.80
N GLY A 93 4.85 2.03 14.25
CA GLY A 93 5.18 0.83 15.03
C GLY A 93 6.56 0.92 15.69
N PHE A 94 7.56 1.39 14.95
CA PHE A 94 8.92 1.65 15.45
C PHE A 94 8.90 2.62 16.63
N LEU A 95 8.21 3.76 16.52
CA LEU A 95 8.20 4.76 17.59
C LEU A 95 7.41 4.32 18.84
N SER A 96 6.43 3.44 18.67
CA SER A 96 5.51 3.05 19.74
C SER A 96 5.86 1.72 20.43
N GLY A 97 6.67 0.88 19.79
CA GLY A 97 6.97 -0.47 20.27
C GLY A 97 5.88 -1.51 19.99
N THR A 98 4.69 -1.09 19.54
CA THR A 98 3.51 -1.96 19.42
C THR A 98 3.10 -2.19 17.96
N GLY A 99 2.50 -3.37 17.71
CA GLY A 99 1.87 -3.70 16.43
C GLY A 99 0.51 -3.02 16.21
N ARG A 100 -0.03 -2.33 17.21
CA ARG A 100 -1.31 -1.58 17.12
C ARG A 100 -1.14 -0.15 17.62
N PRO A 101 -0.21 0.63 17.04
CA PRO A 101 -0.06 2.02 17.44
C PRO A 101 -1.36 2.77 17.14
N VAL A 102 -1.77 3.58 18.11
CA VAL A 102 -2.71 4.66 17.84
C VAL A 102 -1.89 5.78 17.21
N THR A 103 -2.11 6.03 15.92
CA THR A 103 -1.56 7.20 15.26
C THR A 103 -2.23 8.44 15.87
N PRO A 104 -1.48 9.40 16.42
CA PRO A 104 -2.07 10.61 17.01
C PRO A 104 -2.90 11.40 15.99
N ASP A 105 -3.93 12.10 16.46
CA ASP A 105 -4.82 12.88 15.58
C ASP A 105 -4.06 13.95 14.79
N GLU A 106 -2.97 14.48 15.35
CA GLU A 106 -2.08 15.45 14.68
C GLU A 106 -1.32 14.86 13.48
N VAL A 107 -1.28 13.53 13.39
CA VAL A 107 -0.66 12.75 12.30
C VAL A 107 -1.74 12.08 11.44
N GLY A 108 -3.00 12.54 11.55
CA GLY A 108 -4.09 12.17 10.66
C GLY A 108 -4.24 13.13 9.47
N VAL A 109 -5.00 12.70 8.47
CA VAL A 109 -5.48 13.56 7.38
C VAL A 109 -7.01 13.68 7.53
N PRO A 110 -7.64 14.84 7.25
CA PRO A 110 -9.10 14.95 7.28
C PRO A 110 -9.76 13.84 6.46
N GLY A 111 -10.78 13.19 7.04
CA GLY A 111 -11.44 12.01 6.44
C GLY A 111 -10.77 10.66 6.69
N ALA A 112 -9.55 10.63 7.26
CA ALA A 112 -8.83 9.40 7.58
C ALA A 112 -7.98 9.56 8.87
N ALA A 113 -8.67 9.78 9.99
CA ALA A 113 -8.03 9.86 11.29
C ALA A 113 -7.25 8.56 11.59
N GLY A 114 -5.98 8.73 11.95
CA GLY A 114 -5.10 7.63 12.32
C GLY A 114 -4.36 6.92 11.18
N GLU A 115 -4.55 7.32 9.92
CA GLU A 115 -3.85 6.73 8.76
C GLU A 115 -2.49 7.41 8.53
N ALA A 116 -1.44 6.89 9.18
CA ALA A 116 -0.08 7.41 9.09
C ALA A 116 0.50 7.40 7.66
N GLY A 117 0.08 6.45 6.83
CA GLY A 117 0.48 6.39 5.42
C GLY A 117 -0.08 7.57 4.62
N TYR A 118 -1.35 7.95 4.82
CA TYR A 118 -1.92 9.14 4.18
C TYR A 118 -1.28 10.42 4.66
N PHE A 119 -0.89 10.52 5.93
CA PHE A 119 -0.11 11.66 6.39
C PHE A 119 1.22 11.76 5.65
N TRP A 120 1.95 10.64 5.50
CA TRP A 120 3.17 10.61 4.69
C TRP A 120 2.91 11.04 3.24
N GLU A 121 1.87 10.53 2.59
CA GLU A 121 1.50 10.91 1.22
C GLU A 121 1.24 12.40 1.11
N SER A 122 0.44 12.97 2.02
CA SER A 122 0.11 14.39 2.01
C SER A 122 1.35 15.28 2.09
N LEU A 123 2.34 14.88 2.89
CA LEU A 123 3.62 15.58 3.02
C LEU A 123 4.53 15.38 1.81
N ALA A 124 4.62 14.16 1.29
CA ALA A 124 5.57 13.80 0.23
C ALA A 124 5.05 14.17 -1.17
N LEU A 125 3.74 14.14 -1.38
CA LEU A 125 3.09 14.26 -2.69
C LEU A 125 2.18 15.49 -2.75
N GLY A 126 1.98 16.19 -1.64
CA GLY A 126 1.07 17.34 -1.57
C GLY A 126 -0.40 16.93 -1.63
N GLY A 127 -0.73 15.71 -1.22
CA GLY A 127 -2.09 15.17 -1.14
C GLY A 127 -2.09 13.64 -1.04
N ILE A 128 -3.28 13.03 -1.07
CA ILE A 128 -3.48 11.58 -1.05
C ILE A 128 -3.60 11.05 -2.47
N VAL A 129 -2.87 9.98 -2.80
CA VAL A 129 -2.96 9.33 -4.10
C VAL A 129 -4.00 8.21 -4.06
N ASP A 130 -4.95 8.28 -4.98
CA ASP A 130 -5.89 7.18 -5.26
C ASP A 130 -5.86 6.83 -6.75
N PHE A 131 -6.21 5.58 -7.06
CA PHE A 131 -6.29 5.06 -8.42
C PHE A 131 -7.74 4.69 -8.75
N PHE A 132 -8.25 5.23 -9.86
CA PHE A 132 -9.63 5.02 -10.30
C PHE A 132 -9.69 4.35 -11.66
N ALA A 133 -10.72 3.57 -11.94
CA ALA A 133 -10.82 2.90 -13.23
C ALA A 133 -11.00 3.91 -14.38
N ASP A 134 -10.25 3.70 -15.46
CA ASP A 134 -10.49 4.30 -16.77
C ASP A 134 -11.50 3.43 -17.53
N GLN A 135 -12.67 4.00 -17.84
CA GLN A 135 -13.69 3.30 -18.63
C GLN A 135 -13.26 3.06 -20.08
N SER A 136 -12.25 3.79 -20.57
CA SER A 136 -11.73 3.64 -21.92
C SER A 136 -10.60 2.61 -22.03
N ASP A 137 -10.08 2.10 -20.90
CA ASP A 137 -9.01 1.11 -20.93
C ASP A 137 -9.57 -0.28 -21.28
N PRO A 138 -9.14 -0.88 -22.42
CA PRO A 138 -9.62 -2.20 -22.85
C PRO A 138 -9.25 -3.32 -21.89
N ASN A 139 -8.26 -3.12 -21.02
CA ASN A 139 -7.84 -4.11 -20.02
C ASN A 139 -8.79 -4.16 -18.81
N ASN A 140 -9.75 -3.24 -18.69
CA ASN A 140 -10.87 -3.23 -17.73
C ASN A 140 -10.49 -3.65 -16.29
N VAL A 141 -10.57 -4.95 -15.98
CA VAL A 141 -10.31 -5.52 -14.66
C VAL A 141 -8.82 -5.56 -14.29
N GLU A 142 -7.94 -5.54 -15.30
CA GLU A 142 -6.49 -5.66 -15.19
C GLU A 142 -5.74 -4.33 -15.36
N GLN A 143 -6.46 -3.20 -15.43
CA GLN A 143 -5.82 -1.90 -15.50
C GLN A 143 -5.30 -1.44 -14.13
N PRO A 144 -4.19 -0.67 -14.08
CA PRO A 144 -3.72 0.00 -12.86
C PRO A 144 -4.65 1.14 -12.43
N GLY A 145 -5.53 1.59 -13.34
CA GLY A 145 -6.35 2.77 -13.16
C GLY A 145 -5.59 4.06 -13.45
N VAL A 146 -6.29 5.17 -13.27
CA VAL A 146 -5.80 6.53 -13.43
C VAL A 146 -5.48 7.09 -12.04
N PRO A 147 -4.24 7.48 -11.77
CA PRO A 147 -3.87 8.11 -10.51
C PRO A 147 -4.38 9.55 -10.42
N TYR A 148 -4.91 9.90 -9.26
CA TYR A 148 -5.29 11.25 -8.85
C TYR A 148 -4.70 11.58 -7.49
N ILE A 149 -4.38 12.85 -7.28
CA ILE A 149 -4.00 13.39 -5.97
C ILE A 149 -5.16 14.22 -5.43
N PHE A 150 -5.59 13.95 -4.20
CA PHE A 150 -6.65 14.66 -3.48
C PHE A 150 -6.10 15.47 -2.34
N ASP A 151 -6.76 16.59 -2.02
CA ASP A 151 -6.36 17.46 -0.91
C ASP A 151 -6.46 16.75 0.45
N ASP A 152 -7.46 15.87 0.63
CA ASP A 152 -7.66 15.06 1.82
C ASP A 152 -8.38 13.72 1.53
N ALA A 153 -8.86 13.02 2.57
CA ALA A 153 -9.50 11.70 2.44
C ALA A 153 -11.03 11.75 2.32
N GLN A 154 -11.65 12.93 2.31
CA GLN A 154 -13.09 13.08 2.24
C GLN A 154 -13.62 12.76 0.83
N ASP A 155 -14.91 12.45 0.76
CA ASP A 155 -15.57 12.10 -0.51
C ASP A 155 -15.69 13.31 -1.44
N ASP A 156 -15.88 14.52 -0.91
CA ASP A 156 -15.99 15.76 -1.66
C ASP A 156 -14.62 16.41 -1.97
N ALA A 157 -13.52 15.78 -1.53
CA ALA A 157 -12.16 16.24 -1.78
C ALA A 157 -11.92 16.43 -3.28
N ARG A 158 -11.31 17.57 -3.64
CA ARG A 158 -10.96 17.86 -5.04
C ARG A 158 -9.72 17.06 -5.43
N GLY A 159 -9.83 16.38 -6.56
CA GLY A 159 -8.78 15.56 -7.14
C GLY A 159 -8.21 16.19 -8.40
N ARG A 160 -6.91 15.96 -8.61
CA ARG A 160 -6.22 16.31 -9.86
C ARG A 160 -5.48 15.10 -10.41
N LYS A 161 -5.64 14.85 -11.71
CA LYS A 161 -5.01 13.71 -12.38
C LYS A 161 -3.49 13.84 -12.36
N VAL A 162 -2.79 12.78 -12.00
CA VAL A 162 -1.32 12.74 -12.09
C VAL A 162 -0.93 12.53 -13.55
N SER A 163 -0.10 13.42 -14.08
CA SER A 163 0.30 13.34 -15.49
C SER A 163 1.30 12.20 -15.72
N MET A 164 1.22 11.57 -16.90
CA MET A 164 2.13 10.48 -17.27
C MET A 164 3.60 10.93 -17.30
N THR A 165 3.86 12.18 -17.71
CA THR A 165 5.20 12.78 -17.63
C THR A 165 5.72 12.78 -16.20
N TRP A 166 4.89 13.16 -15.21
CA TRP A 166 5.28 13.17 -13.81
C TRP A 166 5.55 11.75 -13.30
N ILE A 167 4.71 10.77 -13.66
CA ILE A 167 4.90 9.36 -13.32
C ILE A 167 6.22 8.82 -13.88
N ASN A 168 6.49 9.09 -15.16
CA ASN A 168 7.73 8.67 -15.82
C ASN A 168 8.96 9.30 -15.16
N ASP A 169 8.90 10.57 -14.78
CA ASP A 169 9.95 11.26 -14.04
C ASP A 169 10.19 10.66 -12.64
N PHE A 170 9.11 10.32 -11.95
CA PHE A 170 9.13 9.70 -10.63
C PHE A 170 9.76 8.31 -10.68
N VAL A 171 9.26 7.42 -11.55
CA VAL A 171 9.71 6.03 -11.67
C VAL A 171 11.17 5.95 -12.14
N SER A 172 11.57 6.83 -13.06
CA SER A 172 12.96 6.86 -13.56
C SER A 172 13.95 7.51 -12.60
N GLY A 173 13.50 8.01 -11.44
CA GLY A 173 14.35 8.70 -10.48
C GLY A 173 14.90 10.05 -10.97
N ARG A 174 14.45 10.54 -12.15
CA ARG A 174 14.88 11.84 -12.71
C ARG A 174 14.39 13.00 -11.86
N ARG A 175 13.23 12.86 -11.23
CA ARG A 175 12.81 13.71 -10.10
C ARG A 175 13.38 13.15 -8.79
N GLY A 176 14.70 13.11 -8.68
CA GLY A 176 15.43 12.63 -7.49
C GLY A 176 15.22 13.44 -6.20
N LYS A 177 14.22 14.33 -6.15
CA LYS A 177 13.81 15.09 -4.97
C LYS A 177 12.30 15.30 -5.05
N ILE A 178 11.53 14.49 -4.30
CA ILE A 178 10.30 14.99 -3.68
C ILE A 178 10.62 16.39 -3.15
N PRO A 179 9.83 17.44 -3.45
CA PRO A 179 10.16 18.80 -3.04
C PRO A 179 10.56 18.78 -1.57
N ARG A 180 11.82 19.14 -1.27
CA ARG A 180 12.31 19.15 0.11
C ARG A 180 11.34 20.00 0.90
N ILE A 181 10.58 19.37 1.80
CA ILE A 181 9.74 20.06 2.76
C ILE A 181 10.68 20.99 3.52
N ARG A 182 10.66 22.29 3.18
CA ARG A 182 11.45 23.28 3.91
C ARG A 182 10.82 23.32 5.29
N ARG A 183 11.56 22.85 6.30
CA ARG A 183 11.19 22.93 7.72
C ARG A 183 10.77 24.36 8.05
N ARG A 184 9.47 24.63 8.09
CA ARG A 184 8.92 25.69 8.91
C ARG A 184 8.30 25.02 10.13
N ARG A 185 8.68 25.53 11.30
CA ARG A 185 8.24 25.04 12.61
C ARG A 185 6.74 24.77 12.58
N TYR A 186 6.37 23.57 13.03
CA TYR A 186 5.01 23.12 13.29
C TYR A 186 4.25 24.19 14.09
N ALA A 187 3.43 24.97 13.40
CA ALA A 187 2.41 25.82 14.01
C ALA A 187 1.34 26.23 12.98
N ASN A 188 1.68 26.35 11.69
CA ASN A 188 0.71 26.58 10.61
C ASN A 188 1.29 25.99 9.32
N PHE A 189 0.93 24.75 8.97
CA PHE A 189 1.35 24.12 7.71
C PHE A 189 0.55 24.74 6.56
N ASP A 190 1.14 25.71 5.88
CA ASP A 190 0.64 26.21 4.60
C ASP A 190 1.11 25.27 3.47
N LEU A 191 0.24 24.32 3.11
CA LEU A 191 0.49 23.33 2.05
C LEU A 191 0.54 23.94 0.64
N SER A 192 0.17 25.22 0.48
CA SER A 192 0.14 25.89 -0.83
C SER A 192 1.51 25.91 -1.55
N LEU A 193 2.62 25.83 -0.81
CA LEU A 193 3.98 25.82 -1.36
C LEU A 193 4.41 24.46 -1.95
N LEU A 194 3.79 23.35 -1.56
CA LEU A 194 4.07 22.00 -2.12
C LEU A 194 3.31 21.73 -3.42
N ILE A 195 2.14 22.36 -3.58
CA ILE A 195 1.26 22.21 -4.76
C ILE A 195 1.95 22.69 -6.05
N TYR A 196 2.91 23.62 -5.96
CA TYR A 196 3.58 24.25 -7.12
C TYR A 196 4.60 23.37 -7.88
N ALA A 197 5.03 22.23 -7.33
CA ALA A 197 6.06 21.40 -7.98
C ALA A 197 5.51 20.31 -8.91
N MET A 198 4.18 20.16 -8.98
CA MET A 198 3.53 19.25 -9.90
C MET A 198 2.92 20.04 -11.05
N PRO A 199 3.26 19.75 -12.32
CA PRO A 199 2.64 20.43 -13.44
C PRO A 199 1.17 19.98 -13.52
N ALA A 200 0.29 20.75 -12.89
CA ALA A 200 -1.12 20.75 -13.19
C ALA A 200 -1.25 21.31 -14.62
N ARG A 201 -1.38 20.43 -15.60
CA ARG A 201 -2.13 20.81 -16.80
C ARG A 201 -3.60 20.78 -16.41
N GLU A 202 -4.34 21.81 -16.82
CA GLU A 202 -5.77 22.06 -16.60
C GLU A 202 -6.64 20.83 -16.97
N SER A 203 -6.62 19.78 -16.17
CA SER A 203 -7.67 18.77 -16.17
C SER A 203 -8.80 19.31 -15.30
N ALA A 204 -10.04 19.26 -15.79
CA ALA A 204 -11.22 19.58 -15.00
C ALA A 204 -11.13 18.95 -13.60
N SER A 205 -11.23 19.76 -12.55
CA SER A 205 -11.25 19.25 -11.18
C SER A 205 -12.45 18.33 -11.02
N THR A 206 -12.23 17.12 -10.49
CA THR A 206 -13.28 16.15 -10.16
C THR A 206 -13.24 15.88 -8.66
N THR A 207 -14.30 15.33 -8.09
CA THR A 207 -14.31 14.92 -6.68
C THR A 207 -13.95 13.45 -6.52
N ARG A 208 -13.49 13.07 -5.31
CA ARG A 208 -13.23 11.66 -4.98
C ARG A 208 -14.49 10.81 -5.13
N GLN A 209 -15.64 11.34 -4.75
CA GLN A 209 -16.95 10.69 -4.86
C GLN A 209 -17.33 10.39 -6.31
N ASP A 210 -17.18 11.36 -7.22
CA ASP A 210 -17.51 11.18 -8.64
C ASP A 210 -16.72 10.00 -9.23
N LEU A 211 -15.42 9.96 -8.95
CA LEU A 211 -14.53 8.90 -9.43
C LEU A 211 -14.81 7.55 -8.74
N ARG A 212 -15.21 7.55 -7.46
CA ARG A 212 -15.65 6.34 -6.75
C ARG A 212 -16.90 5.74 -7.38
N LEU A 213 -17.85 6.56 -7.82
CA LEU A 213 -19.07 6.07 -8.49
C LEU A 213 -18.72 5.33 -9.79
N VAL A 214 -17.87 5.94 -10.62
CA VAL A 214 -17.36 5.32 -11.86
C VAL A 214 -16.59 4.04 -11.58
N THR A 215 -15.75 4.03 -10.54
CA THR A 215 -14.90 2.88 -10.21
C THR A 215 -15.68 1.74 -9.55
N ARG A 216 -16.73 2.02 -8.79
CA ARG A 216 -17.58 0.97 -8.16
C ARG A 216 -18.18 0.02 -9.19
N GLU A 217 -18.62 0.55 -10.32
CA GLU A 217 -19.12 -0.26 -11.44
C GLU A 217 -18.04 -1.24 -11.93
N MET A 218 -16.82 -0.75 -12.10
CA MET A 218 -15.68 -1.55 -12.56
C MET A 218 -15.18 -2.54 -11.50
N SER A 219 -15.18 -2.16 -10.22
CA SER A 219 -14.88 -3.07 -9.11
C SER A 219 -15.90 -4.19 -8.99
N TRP A 220 -17.18 -3.91 -9.24
CA TRP A 220 -18.21 -4.95 -9.30
C TRP A 220 -17.96 -5.92 -10.46
N LEU A 221 -17.57 -5.43 -11.65
CA LEU A 221 -17.17 -6.28 -12.77
C LEU A 221 -15.93 -7.12 -12.45
N ARG A 222 -14.94 -6.55 -11.75
CA ARG A 222 -13.74 -7.27 -11.25
C ARG A 222 -14.13 -8.43 -10.34
N ASP A 223 -15.00 -8.18 -9.36
CA ASP A 223 -15.45 -9.20 -8.41
C ASP A 223 -16.26 -10.31 -9.10
N GLN A 224 -17.06 -9.98 -10.11
CA GLN A 224 -17.78 -10.94 -10.95
C GLN A 224 -16.81 -11.85 -11.70
N GLU A 225 -15.81 -11.28 -12.38
CA GLU A 225 -14.85 -12.05 -13.17
C GLU A 225 -13.98 -12.94 -12.29
N PHE A 226 -13.50 -12.42 -11.16
CA PHE A 226 -12.76 -13.22 -10.18
C PHE A 226 -13.56 -14.43 -9.70
N ARG A 227 -14.84 -14.25 -9.36
CA ARG A 227 -15.73 -15.35 -8.96
C ARG A 227 -15.93 -16.36 -10.09
N ARG A 228 -15.95 -15.93 -11.37
CA ARG A 228 -16.04 -16.82 -12.53
C ARG A 228 -14.78 -17.67 -12.67
N THR A 229 -13.59 -17.07 -12.61
CA THR A 229 -12.31 -17.80 -12.70
C THR A 229 -12.16 -18.81 -11.57
N GLN A 230 -12.52 -18.43 -10.34
CA GLN A 230 -12.51 -19.33 -9.18
C GLN A 230 -13.47 -20.52 -9.36
N ARG A 231 -14.63 -20.32 -9.99
CA ARG A 231 -15.56 -21.41 -10.31
C ARG A 231 -15.05 -22.30 -11.44
N ALA A 232 -14.44 -21.73 -12.48
CA ALA A 232 -13.88 -22.48 -13.60
C ALA A 232 -12.71 -23.37 -13.18
N ASN A 233 -11.91 -22.91 -12.21
CA ASN A 233 -10.77 -23.65 -11.69
C ASN A 233 -11.12 -24.63 -10.56
N ARG A 234 -12.40 -24.75 -10.15
CA ARG A 234 -12.81 -25.80 -9.23
C ARG A 234 -12.83 -27.13 -9.97
N PRO A 235 -12.05 -28.15 -9.54
CA PRO A 235 -12.09 -29.46 -10.18
C PRO A 235 -13.50 -30.02 -10.12
N SER A 236 -14.08 -30.26 -11.30
CA SER A 236 -15.40 -30.84 -11.50
C SER A 236 -15.37 -32.36 -11.28
N GLY A 237 -14.94 -32.78 -10.08
CA GLY A 237 -14.92 -34.17 -9.66
C GLY A 237 -15.78 -34.35 -8.41
N PRO A 238 -16.57 -35.44 -8.30
CA PRO A 238 -17.25 -35.77 -7.06
C PRO A 238 -16.19 -35.99 -5.97
N VAL A 239 -16.37 -35.36 -4.81
CA VAL A 239 -15.58 -35.64 -3.61
C VAL A 239 -16.00 -37.01 -3.09
N THR A 240 -15.52 -38.07 -3.71
CA THR A 240 -15.66 -39.45 -3.23
C THR A 240 -14.34 -39.88 -2.59
N GLY A 241 -14.31 -39.86 -1.26
CA GLY A 241 -13.23 -40.37 -0.43
C GLY A 241 -13.45 -39.82 0.98
N GLY A 242 -14.07 -40.55 1.91
CA GLY A 242 -13.61 -41.87 2.33
C GLY A 242 -12.56 -41.64 3.41
N ALA A 243 -13.02 -41.40 4.64
CA ALA A 243 -12.16 -41.28 5.80
C ALA A 243 -11.51 -42.64 6.07
N SER A 244 -10.22 -42.76 5.76
CA SER A 244 -9.35 -43.80 6.29
C SER A 244 -8.24 -43.14 7.09
N ALA A 245 -8.44 -43.15 8.41
CA ALA A 245 -7.37 -42.93 9.37
C ALA A 245 -6.35 -44.06 9.24
N SER A 246 -5.08 -43.73 9.00
CA SER A 246 -3.97 -44.63 9.28
C SER A 246 -2.97 -43.95 10.20
N SER A 247 -2.83 -44.57 11.36
CA SER A 247 -1.86 -44.30 12.40
C SER A 247 -0.46 -44.75 11.96
N ALA A 248 0.52 -43.87 12.08
CA ALA A 248 1.92 -44.28 12.24
C ALA A 248 2.61 -43.30 13.20
N SER A 249 2.91 -43.85 14.37
CA SER A 249 3.62 -43.26 15.49
C SER A 249 5.12 -43.08 15.20
N ARG A 250 5.67 -41.92 15.57
CA ARG A 250 7.04 -41.77 16.09
C ARG A 250 7.15 -40.50 16.95
N ASP A 251 7.22 -40.74 18.26
CA ASP A 251 7.84 -39.91 19.32
C ASP A 251 9.29 -39.52 18.94
N ARG A 252 9.96 -38.45 19.40
CA ARG A 252 9.69 -37.21 20.17
C ARG A 252 10.99 -36.38 20.06
N SER A 253 10.99 -35.07 19.78
CA SER A 253 11.40 -34.02 20.74
C SER A 253 11.29 -32.59 20.18
N ALA A 254 10.50 -31.76 20.90
CA ALA A 254 10.46 -30.29 21.08
C ALA A 254 10.46 -29.30 19.87
N GLY A 255 9.38 -28.48 19.79
CA GLY A 255 9.07 -27.48 18.75
C GLY A 255 9.69 -26.07 18.93
N PRO A 256 9.08 -24.98 18.37
CA PRO A 256 7.64 -24.72 18.38
C PRO A 256 6.95 -24.47 17.01
N SER A 257 5.65 -24.79 17.03
CA SER A 257 4.50 -24.30 16.24
C SER A 257 4.62 -24.16 14.71
N GLN A 258 4.07 -25.17 14.03
CA GLN A 258 3.75 -25.14 12.59
C GLN A 258 2.60 -24.17 12.29
N VAL A 259 2.85 -23.27 11.33
CA VAL A 259 1.83 -22.55 10.59
C VAL A 259 1.17 -23.52 9.61
N SER A 260 -0.12 -23.78 9.82
CA SER A 260 -0.94 -24.56 8.89
C SER A 260 -1.12 -23.79 7.58
N ARG A 261 -0.61 -24.37 6.48
CA ARG A 261 -0.83 -23.88 5.12
C ARG A 261 -2.22 -24.32 4.67
N TYR A 262 -3.11 -23.35 4.47
CA TYR A 262 -4.21 -23.47 3.53
C TYR A 262 -4.10 -22.31 2.54
N TYR A 263 -3.82 -22.64 1.29
CA TYR A 263 -3.91 -21.71 0.16
C TYR A 263 -5.35 -21.76 -0.38
N TYR A 264 -5.98 -20.60 -0.49
CA TYR A 264 -7.14 -20.33 -1.36
C TYR A 264 -6.85 -19.05 -2.14
#